data_AF-I3YC61-F1
#
_entry.id   AF-I3YC61-F1
#
_cell.length_a   1.000
_cell.length_b   1.000
_cell.length_c   1.000
_cell.angle_alpha   90.00
_cell.angle_beta   90.00
_cell.angle_gamma   90.00
#
_symmetry.space_group_name_H-M   'P 1'
#
loop_
_entity.id
_entity.type
_entity.pdbx_description
1 polymer ?
#
loop_
_entity_poly.entity_id
_entity_poly.type
_entity_poly.pdbx_seq_one_letter_code
_entity_poly.pdbx_strand_id
1 'polypeptide(L)'
;MKPTSFRLPADALERLRALTQSGESMASVFQRALIALEGSPPPVSLDRLAARLDALEARLLALERERLPIMPERPPMIAGDRDAGILWRFQSGETKRAIARQLGIAESTVRAVLKRRAL
;
A
#
# COMPACT_ATOMS: atom_id res chain seq x y z
N MET A 1 49.16 -22.78 0.63
CA MET A 1 47.90 -22.02 0.56
C MET A 1 46.77 -22.97 0.95
N LYS A 2 46.00 -22.68 2.02
CA LYS A 2 44.85 -23.52 2.39
C LYS A 2 43.70 -23.20 1.43
N PRO A 3 43.05 -24.17 0.77
CA PRO A 3 41.89 -23.89 -0.05
C PRO A 3 40.73 -23.47 0.86
N THR A 4 40.31 -22.22 0.76
CA THR A 4 39.12 -21.70 1.43
C THR A 4 37.91 -22.38 0.80
N SER A 5 37.35 -23.37 1.47
CA SER A 5 36.16 -24.07 1.00
C SER A 5 34.95 -23.15 1.14
N PHE A 6 34.62 -22.47 0.04
CA PHE A 6 33.41 -21.65 -0.06
C PHE A 6 32.20 -22.58 -0.12
N ARG A 7 31.37 -22.57 0.92
CA ARG A 7 30.10 -23.31 0.93
C ARG A 7 29.00 -22.41 0.40
N LEU A 8 28.48 -22.75 -0.77
CA LEU A 8 27.29 -22.11 -1.32
C LEU A 8 26.04 -22.62 -0.58
N PRO A 9 25.09 -21.74 -0.25
CA PRO A 9 23.79 -22.15 0.26
C PRO A 9 23.06 -23.02 -0.78
N ALA A 10 22.27 -24.00 -0.32
CA ALA A 10 21.64 -25.02 -1.16
C ALA A 10 20.83 -24.40 -2.33
N ASP A 11 20.07 -23.34 -2.03
CA ASP A 11 19.25 -22.63 -3.02
C ASP A 11 20.08 -21.99 -4.15
N ALA A 12 21.30 -21.54 -3.85
CA ALA A 12 22.19 -20.97 -4.85
C ALA A 12 22.73 -22.05 -5.80
N LEU A 13 22.99 -23.25 -5.29
CA LEU A 13 23.40 -24.39 -6.10
C LEU A 13 22.28 -24.86 -7.02
N GLU A 14 21.03 -24.87 -6.55
CA GLU A 14 19.87 -25.22 -7.38
C GLU A 14 19.64 -24.21 -8.52
N ARG A 15 19.74 -22.91 -8.22
CA ARG A 15 19.64 -21.86 -9.25
C ARG A 15 20.73 -21.97 -10.31
N LEU A 16 21.96 -22.33 -9.93
CA LEU A 16 23.05 -22.52 -10.88
C LEU A 16 22.86 -23.78 -11.74
N ARG A 17 22.35 -24.87 -11.16
CA ARG A 17 21.98 -26.08 -11.92
C ARG A 17 20.81 -25.84 -12.86
N ALA A 18 19.89 -24.95 -12.53
CA ALA A 18 18.81 -24.57 -13.45
C ALA A 18 19.32 -23.76 -14.66
N LEU A 19 20.51 -23.15 -14.54
CA LEU A 19 21.14 -22.33 -15.59
C LEU A 19 22.15 -23.09 -16.45
N THR A 20 22.54 -24.32 -16.07
CA THR A 20 23.46 -25.15 -16.87
C THR A 20 22.76 -25.66 -18.14
N GLN A 21 23.36 -25.41 -19.31
CA GLN A 21 22.92 -26.04 -20.56
C GLN A 21 23.51 -27.44 -20.71
N SER A 22 22.88 -28.30 -21.53
CA SER A 22 23.34 -29.70 -21.69
C SER A 22 24.75 -29.76 -22.25
N GLY A 23 25.68 -30.33 -21.49
CA GLY A 23 27.10 -30.45 -21.86
C GLY A 23 28.01 -29.36 -21.30
N GLU A 24 27.47 -28.34 -20.61
CA GLU A 24 28.29 -27.36 -19.89
C GLU A 24 28.78 -27.91 -18.55
N SER A 25 30.06 -27.66 -18.23
CA SER A 25 30.61 -27.95 -16.91
C SER A 25 30.17 -26.89 -15.90
N MET A 26 29.95 -27.30 -14.64
CA MET A 26 29.62 -26.37 -13.55
C MET A 26 30.64 -25.23 -13.41
N ALA A 27 31.93 -25.49 -13.67
CA ALA A 27 32.97 -24.48 -13.64
C ALA A 27 32.73 -23.34 -14.64
N SER A 28 32.24 -23.65 -15.84
CA SER A 28 31.91 -22.66 -16.86
C SER A 28 30.71 -21.80 -16.46
N VAL A 29 29.70 -22.42 -15.83
CA VAL A 29 28.53 -21.71 -15.29
C VAL A 29 28.93 -20.78 -14.15
N PHE A 30 29.82 -21.21 -13.26
CA PHE A 30 30.39 -20.34 -12.22
C PHE A 30 31.14 -19.15 -12.80
N GLN A 31 31.98 -19.39 -13.82
CA GLN A 31 32.78 -18.34 -14.44
C GLN A 31 31.90 -17.31 -15.16
N ARG A 32 30.85 -17.76 -15.87
CA ARG A 32 29.85 -16.86 -16.47
C ARG A 32 29.08 -16.08 -15.42
N ALA A 33 28.69 -16.71 -14.31
CA ALA A 33 27.98 -16.04 -13.21
C ALA A 33 28.86 -14.96 -12.56
N LEU A 34 30.16 -15.22 -12.38
CA LEU A 34 31.13 -14.24 -11.86
C LEU A 34 31.29 -13.05 -12.81
N ILE A 35 31.45 -13.29 -14.11
CA ILE A 35 31.55 -12.23 -15.12
C ILE A 35 30.27 -11.38 -15.16
N ALA A 36 29.09 -12.03 -15.03
CA ALA A 36 27.81 -11.33 -14.99
C ALA A 36 27.64 -10.47 -13.71
N LEU A 37 28.23 -10.89 -12.59
CA LEU A 37 28.26 -10.11 -11.35
C LEU A 37 29.23 -8.92 -11.46
N GLU A 38 30.38 -9.09 -12.11
CA GLU A 38 31.34 -8.00 -12.37
C GLU A 38 30.79 -6.94 -13.33
N GLY A 39 29.91 -7.34 -14.27
CA GLY A 39 29.19 -6.42 -15.17
C GLY A 39 27.85 -5.90 -14.64
N SER A 40 27.46 -6.27 -13.41
CA SER A 40 26.18 -5.83 -12.84
C SER A 40 26.24 -4.33 -12.50
N PRO A 41 25.18 -3.55 -12.80
CA PRO A 41 25.10 -2.19 -12.27
C PRO A 41 25.25 -2.23 -10.75
N PRO A 42 25.91 -1.22 -10.15
CA PRO A 42 26.17 -1.22 -8.72
C PRO A 42 24.84 -1.43 -7.99
N PRO A 43 24.83 -2.21 -6.89
CA PRO A 43 23.64 -2.33 -6.06
C PRO A 43 23.17 -0.92 -5.74
N VAL A 44 21.86 -0.66 -5.96
CA VAL A 44 21.26 0.66 -5.74
C VAL A 44 21.78 1.19 -4.41
N SER A 45 22.54 2.28 -4.44
CA SER A 45 23.21 2.76 -3.22
C SER A 45 22.15 3.08 -2.16
N LEU A 46 22.45 2.75 -0.90
CA LEU A 46 21.57 3.05 0.21
C LEU A 46 21.20 4.55 0.23
N ASP A 47 22.12 5.42 -0.19
CA ASP A 47 21.90 6.85 -0.34
C ASP A 47 20.81 7.18 -1.37
N ARG A 48 20.76 6.45 -2.49
CA ARG A 48 19.74 6.63 -3.53
C ARG A 48 18.37 6.13 -3.08
N LEU A 49 18.33 5.08 -2.26
CA LEU A 49 17.09 4.62 -1.63
C LEU A 49 16.60 5.59 -0.56
N ALA A 50 17.51 6.12 0.27
CA ALA A 50 17.20 7.14 1.26
C ALA A 50 16.61 8.40 0.61
N ALA A 51 17.29 8.94 -0.41
CA ALA A 51 16.81 10.11 -1.15
C ALA A 51 15.43 9.87 -1.81
N ARG A 52 15.14 8.64 -2.23
CA ARG A 52 13.85 8.28 -2.81
C ARG A 52 12.75 8.12 -1.76
N LEU A 53 13.08 7.66 -0.56
CA LEU A 53 12.15 7.63 0.58
C LEU A 53 11.79 9.04 1.03
N ASP A 54 12.80 9.92 1.19
CA ASP A 54 12.58 11.33 1.57
C ASP A 54 11.66 12.04 0.57
N ALA A 55 11.86 11.80 -0.73
CA ALA A 55 11.03 12.37 -1.79
C ALA A 55 9.58 11.85 -1.75
N LEU A 56 9.36 10.58 -1.36
CA LEU A 56 8.02 10.02 -1.22
C LEU A 56 7.31 10.55 0.02
N GLU A 57 8.02 10.71 1.13
CA GLU A 57 7.48 11.26 2.37
C GLU A 57 7.08 12.72 2.19
N ALA A 58 7.91 13.54 1.53
CA ALA A 58 7.58 14.92 1.20
C ALA A 58 6.31 15.02 0.32
N ARG A 59 6.16 14.10 -0.64
CA ARG A 59 4.98 14.05 -1.51
C ARG A 59 3.71 13.62 -0.76
N LEU A 60 3.83 12.69 0.20
CA LEU A 60 2.71 12.32 1.07
C LEU A 60 2.27 13.49 1.94
N LEU A 61 3.20 14.20 2.56
CA LEU A 61 2.89 15.40 3.36
C LEU A 61 2.22 16.50 2.54
N ALA A 62 2.66 16.71 1.30
CA ALA A 62 2.01 17.65 0.38
C ALA A 62 0.57 17.22 0.07
N LEU A 63 0.36 15.94 -0.22
CA LEU A 63 -0.98 15.38 -0.46
C LEU A 63 -1.87 15.46 0.79
N GLU A 64 -1.32 15.26 1.99
CA GLU A 64 -2.09 15.40 3.24
C GLU A 64 -2.47 16.86 3.53
N ARG A 65 -1.61 17.82 3.17
CA ARG A 65 -1.92 19.26 3.28
C ARG A 65 -2.97 19.72 2.26
N GLU A 66 -2.91 19.18 1.05
CA GLU A 66 -3.88 19.46 -0.02
C GLU A 66 -5.18 18.68 0.13
N ARG A 67 -5.16 17.61 0.94
CA ARG A 67 -6.35 16.90 1.39
C ARG A 67 -7.07 17.77 2.41
N LEU A 68 -7.75 18.81 1.91
CA LEU A 68 -8.96 19.33 2.55
C LEU A 68 -9.75 18.11 3.04
N PRO A 69 -10.20 18.07 4.31
CA PRO A 69 -11.10 17.02 4.71
C PRO A 69 -12.24 17.10 3.70
N ILE A 70 -12.51 16.00 2.99
CA ILE A 70 -13.79 15.80 2.32
C ILE A 70 -14.79 15.61 3.45
N MET A 71 -14.94 16.62 4.31
CA MET A 71 -16.16 16.89 5.01
C MET A 71 -17.08 17.31 3.87
N PRO A 72 -18.13 16.53 3.56
CA PRO A 72 -19.16 17.09 2.73
C PRO A 72 -19.56 18.41 3.41
N GLU A 73 -19.60 19.52 2.70
CA GLU A 73 -20.13 20.74 3.30
C GLU A 73 -21.50 20.40 3.87
N ARG A 74 -21.77 20.78 5.13
CA ARG A 74 -23.07 20.49 5.74
C ARG A 74 -24.13 21.15 4.86
N PRO A 75 -24.97 20.39 4.15
CA PRO A 75 -25.93 21.00 3.24
C PRO A 75 -26.89 21.86 4.07
N PRO A 76 -27.32 23.03 3.57
CA PRO A 76 -28.32 23.85 4.23
C PRO A 76 -29.56 22.97 4.44
N MET A 77 -29.91 22.70 5.70
CA MET A 77 -31.03 21.82 6.04
C MET A 77 -32.35 22.50 5.66
N ILE A 78 -32.81 22.30 4.42
CA ILE A 78 -34.17 22.61 4.01
C ILE A 78 -35.07 21.49 4.56
N ALA A 79 -36.30 21.79 4.99
CA ALA A 79 -37.16 20.85 5.72
C ALA A 79 -37.48 19.52 4.98
N GLY A 80 -37.17 19.39 3.69
CA GLY A 80 -37.23 18.15 2.91
C GLY A 80 -35.99 17.25 2.98
N ASP A 81 -34.91 17.69 3.63
CA ASP A 81 -33.56 17.11 3.54
C ASP A 81 -33.13 16.34 4.80
N ARG A 82 -34.09 15.92 5.63
CA ARG A 82 -33.80 15.14 6.85
C ARG A 82 -33.04 13.85 6.54
N ASP A 83 -33.37 13.19 5.43
CA ASP A 83 -32.68 11.97 4.97
C ASP A 83 -31.24 12.28 4.50
N ALA A 84 -31.01 13.42 3.84
CA ALA A 84 -29.68 13.87 3.46
C ALA A 84 -28.81 14.19 4.68
N GLY A 85 -29.39 14.84 5.69
CA GLY A 85 -28.73 15.08 6.98
C GLY A 85 -28.35 13.78 7.70
N ILE A 86 -29.18 12.74 7.62
CA ILE A 86 -28.86 11.41 8.18
C ILE A 86 -27.69 10.75 7.43
N LEU A 87 -27.69 10.80 6.10
CA LEU A 87 -26.62 10.23 5.27
C LEU A 87 -25.28 10.93 5.52
N TRP A 88 -25.29 12.27 5.54
CA TRP A 88 -24.13 13.10 5.80
C TRP A 88 -23.45 12.71 7.12
N ARG A 89 -24.23 12.69 8.21
CA ARG A 89 -23.72 12.33 9.55
C ARG A 89 -23.16 10.91 9.60
N PHE A 90 -23.82 9.97 8.93
CA PHE A 90 -23.36 8.59 8.87
C PHE A 90 -22.05 8.46 8.09
N GLN A 91 -21.91 9.16 6.96
CA GLN A 91 -20.67 9.22 6.17
C GLN A 91 -19.53 9.92 6.91
N SER A 92 -19.83 10.89 7.78
CA SER A 92 -18.87 11.52 8.70
C SER A 92 -18.45 10.62 9.87
N GLY A 93 -18.94 9.37 9.94
CA GLY A 93 -18.56 8.38 10.96
C GLY A 93 -19.41 8.41 12.23
N GLU A 94 -20.51 9.18 12.28
CA GLU A 94 -21.42 9.12 13.42
C GLU A 94 -22.17 7.78 13.47
N THR A 95 -22.33 7.23 14.67
CA THR A 95 -23.11 6.00 14.86
C THR A 95 -24.60 6.27 14.66
N LYS A 96 -25.36 5.26 14.18
CA LYS A 96 -26.81 5.35 13.97
C LYS A 96 -27.55 5.83 15.24
N ARG A 97 -27.10 5.38 16.40
CA ARG A 97 -27.61 5.79 17.72
C ARG A 97 -27.34 7.26 18.04
N ALA A 98 -26.16 7.77 17.72
CA ALA A 98 -25.83 9.19 17.91
C ALA A 98 -26.69 10.10 17.02
N ILE A 99 -26.84 9.72 15.76
CA ILE A 99 -27.69 10.45 14.78
C ILE A 99 -29.14 10.47 15.24
N ALA A 100 -29.69 9.32 15.65
CA ALA A 100 -31.06 9.20 16.16
C ALA A 100 -31.32 10.12 17.36
N ARG A 101 -30.40 10.13 18.33
CA ARG A 101 -30.48 10.98 19.53
C ARG A 101 -30.47 12.46 19.18
N GLN A 102 -29.58 12.90 18.29
CA GLN A 102 -29.45 14.31 17.94
C GLN A 102 -30.62 14.84 17.10
N LEU A 103 -31.21 13.98 16.26
CA LEU A 103 -32.35 14.35 15.43
C LEU A 103 -33.71 14.11 16.10
N GLY A 104 -33.73 13.50 17.29
CA GLY A 104 -34.97 13.20 18.01
C GLY A 104 -35.85 12.17 17.28
N ILE A 105 -35.24 11.22 16.56
CA ILE A 105 -35.94 10.19 15.79
C ILE A 105 -35.57 8.78 16.26
N ALA A 106 -36.37 7.79 15.89
CA ALA A 106 -36.06 6.39 16.17
C ALA A 106 -34.85 5.91 15.34
N GLU A 107 -34.03 5.03 15.92
CA GLU A 107 -32.90 4.42 15.21
C GLU A 107 -33.35 3.56 14.02
N SER A 108 -34.55 2.98 14.08
CA SER A 108 -35.18 2.27 12.96
C SER A 108 -35.39 3.17 11.75
N THR A 109 -35.73 4.45 11.96
CA THR A 109 -35.85 5.46 10.91
C THR A 109 -34.51 5.72 10.25
N VAL A 110 -33.45 5.90 11.04
CA VAL A 110 -32.07 6.05 10.53
C VAL A 110 -31.68 4.84 9.68
N ARG A 111 -31.94 3.62 10.17
CA ARG A 111 -31.65 2.37 9.45
C ARG A 111 -32.43 2.27 8.13
N ALA A 112 -33.71 2.63 8.12
CA ALA A 112 -34.53 2.63 6.92
C ALA A 112 -34.03 3.62 5.87
N VAL A 113 -33.61 4.82 6.29
CA VAL A 113 -33.03 5.83 5.40
C VAL A 113 -31.73 5.34 4.75
N LEU A 114 -30.80 4.80 5.55
CA LEU A 114 -29.55 4.24 5.04
C LEU A 114 -29.80 3.09 4.05
N LYS A 115 -30.71 2.16 4.40
CA LYS A 115 -31.09 1.03 3.53
C LYS A 115 -31.69 1.47 2.20
N ARG A 116 -32.55 2.50 2.20
CA ARG A 116 -33.16 3.05 0.96
C ARG A 116 -32.14 3.70 0.02
N ARG A 117 -30.98 4.11 0.55
CA ARG A 117 -29.93 4.83 -0.19
C ARG A 117 -28.69 3.97 -0.46
N ALA A 118 -28.82 2.65 -0.28
CA ALA A 118 -27.81 1.63 -0.57
C ALA A 118 -26.49 1.76 0.23
N LEU A 119 -26.58 2.12 1.51
CA LEU A 119 -25.49 2.01 2.52
C LEU A 119 -25.85 1.00 3.62
#